data_AF-E9SH87-F1
#
_entry.id   AF-E9SH87-F1
#
_cell.length_a   1.000
_cell.length_b   1.000
_cell.length_c   1.000
_cell.angle_alpha   90.00
_cell.angle_beta   90.00
_cell.angle_gamma   90.00
#
_symmetry.space_group_name_H-M   'P 1'
#
loop_
_entity.id
_entity.type
_entity.pdbx_description
1 polymer ?
#
loop_
_entity_poly.entity_id
_entity_poly.type
_entity_poly.pdbx_seq_one_letter_code
_entity_poly.pdbx_strand_id
1 'polypeptide(L)'
;MKINIAIVFKVIFLLTLCYYLVWILFGVKCAFTGIDSGWVAPALSSGEKDFGLDGFSSGIGVGIFFTFTYAWFVPLYQVIYLITCGMVKLKKRIRHS
;
A
#
# COMPACT_ATOMS: atom_id res chain seq x y z
N MET A 1 -3.13 23.25 23.48
CA MET A 1 -3.88 22.29 22.64
C MET A 1 -3.38 20.89 22.97
N LYS A 2 -4.20 20.02 23.61
CA LYS A 2 -3.78 18.63 23.90
C LYS A 2 -3.96 17.78 22.64
N ILE A 3 -2.87 17.27 22.08
CA ILE A 3 -2.92 16.36 20.94
C ILE A 3 -3.48 15.02 21.41
N ASN A 4 -4.60 14.60 20.83
CA ASN A 4 -5.15 13.28 21.10
C ASN A 4 -4.39 12.24 20.28
N ILE A 5 -3.51 11.51 20.95
CA ILE A 5 -2.63 10.49 20.36
C ILE A 5 -3.43 9.48 19.53
N ALA A 6 -4.62 9.05 19.98
CA ALA A 6 -5.44 8.09 19.25
C ALA A 6 -5.96 8.64 17.91
N ILE A 7 -6.26 9.95 17.84
CA ILE A 7 -6.65 10.61 16.59
C ILE A 7 -5.46 10.65 15.63
N VAL A 8 -4.26 10.96 16.14
CA VAL A 8 -3.03 10.98 15.33
C VAL A 8 -2.78 9.61 14.69
N PHE A 9 -2.85 8.53 15.47
CA PHE A 9 -2.68 7.17 14.92
C PHE A 9 -3.74 6.84 13.85
N LYS A 10 -5.00 7.23 14.07
CA LYS A 10 -6.06 7.02 13.08
C LYS A 10 -5.82 7.80 11.79
N VAL A 11 -5.35 9.05 11.88
CA VAL A 11 -5.01 9.88 10.72
C VAL A 11 -3.85 9.27 9.94
N ILE A 12 -2.78 8.84 10.63
CA ILE A 12 -1.65 8.17 9.97
C ILE A 12 -2.12 6.90 9.28
N PHE A 13 -3.02 6.12 9.88
CA PHE A 13 -3.60 4.93 9.25
C PHE A 13 -4.41 5.27 7.97
N LEU A 14 -5.17 6.35 7.98
CA LEU A 14 -5.86 6.83 6.77
C LEU A 14 -4.89 7.28 5.68
N LEU A 15 -3.83 7.99 6.05
CA LEU A 15 -2.80 8.41 5.10
C LEU A 15 -2.07 7.21 4.47
N THR A 16 -1.82 6.14 5.24
CA THR A 16 -1.25 4.91 4.68
C THR A 16 -2.21 4.15 3.77
N LEU A 17 -3.54 4.31 3.93
CA LEU A 17 -4.50 3.81 2.94
C LEU A 17 -4.46 4.62 1.64
N CYS A 18 -4.34 5.95 1.72
CA CYS A 18 -4.15 6.80 0.54
C CYS A 18 -2.88 6.42 -0.25
N TYR A 19 -1.82 6.00 0.44
CA TYR A 19 -0.61 5.48 -0.21
C TYR A 19 -0.91 4.30 -1.16
N TYR A 20 -1.76 3.34 -0.76
CA TYR A 20 -2.15 2.23 -1.64
C TYR A 20 -3.06 2.67 -2.78
N LEU A 21 -3.94 3.66 -2.56
CA LEU A 21 -4.75 4.24 -3.63
C LEU A 21 -3.89 4.86 -4.73
N VAL A 22 -2.76 5.49 -4.38
CA VAL A 22 -1.81 6.02 -5.37
C VAL A 22 -1.28 4.90 -6.27
N TRP A 23 -0.92 3.74 -5.71
CA TRP A 23 -0.45 2.60 -6.50
C TRP A 23 -1.54 1.98 -7.38
N ILE A 24 -2.78 1.94 -6.90
CA ILE A 24 -3.92 1.51 -7.72
C ILE A 24 -4.12 2.47 -8.90
N LEU A 25 -4.12 3.78 -8.66
CA LEU A 25 -4.23 4.79 -9.72
C LEU A 25 -3.05 4.71 -10.70
N PHE A 26 -1.84 4.43 -10.20
CA PHE A 26 -0.67 4.18 -11.04
C PHE A 26 -0.84 2.94 -11.91
N GLY A 27 -1.33 1.83 -11.36
CA GLY A 27 -1.66 0.62 -12.13
C GLY A 27 -2.70 0.93 -13.21
N VAL A 28 -3.77 1.66 -12.88
CA VAL A 28 -4.78 2.07 -13.86
C VAL A 28 -4.15 2.91 -14.96
N LYS A 29 -3.27 3.86 -14.62
CA LYS A 29 -2.52 4.65 -15.61
C LYS A 29 -1.69 3.75 -16.53
N CYS A 30 -0.94 2.79 -15.96
CA CYS A 30 -0.13 1.84 -16.73
C CYS A 30 -0.96 0.97 -17.67
N ALA A 31 -2.19 0.61 -17.30
CA ALA A 31 -3.11 -0.11 -18.18
C ALA A 31 -3.38 0.63 -19.50
N PHE A 32 -3.44 1.97 -19.46
CA PHE A 32 -3.72 2.81 -20.63
C PHE A 32 -2.46 3.32 -21.34
N THR A 33 -1.43 3.73 -20.59
CA THR A 33 -0.22 4.33 -21.18
C THR A 33 0.86 3.31 -21.54
N GLY A 34 0.68 2.07 -21.09
CA GLY A 34 1.66 1.01 -21.17
C GLY A 34 2.78 1.17 -20.14
N ILE A 35 3.39 0.06 -19.76
CA ILE A 35 4.61 0.00 -18.94
C ILE A 35 5.58 -0.97 -19.59
N ASP A 36 6.88 -0.70 -19.46
CA ASP A 36 7.94 -1.57 -19.97
C ASP A 36 7.82 -2.97 -19.37
N SER A 37 7.68 -4.01 -20.20
CA SER A 37 7.54 -5.40 -19.75
C SER A 37 8.77 -5.91 -18.99
N GLY A 38 9.92 -5.29 -19.24
CA GLY A 38 11.19 -5.53 -18.57
C GLY A 38 11.37 -4.74 -17.27
N TRP A 39 10.36 -4.07 -16.71
CA TRP A 39 10.54 -3.27 -15.49
C TRP A 39 11.11 -4.05 -14.29
N VAL A 40 10.88 -5.37 -14.25
CA VAL A 40 11.43 -6.28 -13.22
C VAL A 40 12.92 -6.55 -13.44
N ALA A 41 13.36 -6.59 -14.71
CA ALA A 41 14.74 -6.83 -15.12
C ALA A 41 15.12 -5.87 -16.27
N PRO A 42 15.36 -4.57 -15.98
CA PRO A 42 15.50 -3.55 -17.04
C PRO A 42 16.64 -3.84 -18.02
N ALA A 43 17.67 -4.56 -17.58
CA ALA A 43 18.79 -4.98 -18.42
C ALA A 43 18.41 -5.99 -19.53
N LEU A 44 17.24 -6.64 -19.41
CA LEU A 44 16.68 -7.57 -20.40
C LEU A 44 15.49 -6.96 -21.15
N SER A 45 15.19 -5.68 -20.94
CA SER A 45 14.07 -5.03 -21.62
C SER A 45 14.31 -4.96 -23.13
N SER A 46 13.31 -5.42 -23.89
CA SER A 46 13.21 -5.26 -25.35
C SER A 46 12.61 -3.91 -25.76
N GLY A 47 12.21 -3.07 -24.80
CA GLY A 47 11.45 -1.84 -25.02
C GLY A 47 9.96 -2.07 -25.34
N GLU A 48 9.50 -3.32 -25.30
CA GLU A 48 8.09 -3.67 -25.44
C GLU A 48 7.28 -3.19 -24.22
N LYS A 49 6.02 -2.84 -24.46
CA LYS A 49 5.12 -2.31 -23.43
C LYS A 49 3.91 -3.20 -23.24
N ASP A 50 3.62 -3.50 -21.98
CA ASP A 50 2.41 -4.20 -21.56
C ASP A 50 1.27 -3.20 -21.33
N PHE A 51 0.08 -3.54 -21.84
CA PHE A 51 -1.14 -2.74 -21.72
C PHE A 51 -2.26 -3.54 -21.05
N GLY A 52 -3.41 -2.92 -20.79
CA GLY A 52 -4.59 -3.59 -20.25
C GLY A 52 -4.33 -4.19 -18.86
N LEU A 53 -4.70 -5.46 -18.68
CA LEU A 53 -4.53 -6.14 -17.39
C LEU A 53 -3.06 -6.42 -17.06
N ASP A 54 -2.22 -6.67 -18.06
CA ASP A 54 -0.79 -6.91 -17.88
C ASP A 54 -0.08 -5.61 -17.48
N GLY A 55 -0.40 -4.51 -18.14
CA GLY A 55 0.08 -3.18 -17.76
C GLY A 55 -0.37 -2.75 -16.36
N PHE A 56 -1.63 -3.04 -15.98
CA PHE A 56 -2.14 -2.83 -14.63
C PHE A 56 -1.35 -3.63 -13.59
N SER A 57 -1.20 -4.94 -13.82
CA SER A 57 -0.53 -5.86 -12.90
C SER A 57 0.95 -5.49 -12.72
N SER A 58 1.62 -5.13 -13.80
CA SER A 58 2.99 -4.60 -13.79
C SER A 58 3.10 -3.30 -13.00
N GLY A 59 2.16 -2.36 -13.18
CA GLY A 59 2.11 -1.13 -12.39
C GLY A 59 1.90 -1.37 -10.89
N ILE A 60 1.03 -2.33 -10.53
CA ILE A 60 0.88 -2.78 -9.13
C ILE A 60 2.17 -3.43 -8.63
N GLY A 61 2.82 -4.26 -9.44
CA GLY A 61 4.09 -4.91 -9.13
C GLY A 61 5.19 -3.90 -8.78
N VAL A 62 5.32 -2.82 -9.56
CA VAL A 62 6.24 -1.71 -9.25
C VAL A 62 5.92 -1.10 -7.89
N GLY A 63 4.63 -0.87 -7.62
CA GLY A 63 4.20 -0.33 -6.33
C GLY A 63 4.52 -1.24 -5.15
N ILE A 64 4.35 -2.55 -5.32
CA ILE A 64 4.73 -3.55 -4.33
C ILE A 64 6.25 -3.53 -4.11
N PHE A 65 7.04 -3.58 -5.18
CA PHE A 65 8.49 -3.54 -5.12
C PHE A 65 8.98 -2.28 -4.38
N PHE A 66 8.51 -1.11 -4.80
CA PHE A 66 8.84 0.16 -4.15
C PHE A 66 8.44 0.15 -2.66
N THR A 67 7.27 -0.40 -2.34
CA THR A 67 6.81 -0.51 -0.95
C THR A 67 7.77 -1.36 -0.12
N PHE A 68 8.21 -2.51 -0.62
CA PHE A 68 9.15 -3.35 0.12
C PHE A 68 10.55 -2.75 0.24
N THR A 69 11.03 -2.05 -0.80
CA THR A 69 12.39 -1.49 -0.79
C THR A 69 12.48 -0.18 0.00
N TYR A 70 11.50 0.71 -0.15
CA TYR A 70 11.61 2.10 0.34
C TYR A 70 10.57 2.48 1.38
N ALA A 71 9.41 1.82 1.41
CA ALA A 71 8.28 2.21 2.25
C ALA A 71 7.74 1.04 3.11
N TRP A 72 8.61 0.12 3.53
CA TRP A 72 8.23 -1.11 4.25
C TRP A 72 7.60 -0.82 5.62
N PHE A 73 7.88 0.35 6.19
CA PHE A 73 7.28 0.82 7.42
C PHE A 73 5.77 1.11 7.29
N VAL A 74 5.28 1.36 6.07
CA VAL A 74 3.85 1.62 5.78
C VAL A 74 2.98 0.39 6.12
N PRO A 75 3.22 -0.81 5.55
CA PRO A 75 2.47 -2.00 5.93
C PRO A 75 2.74 -2.41 7.39
N LEU A 76 3.97 -2.25 7.89
CA LEU A 76 4.28 -2.55 9.30
C LEU A 76 3.40 -1.74 10.25
N TYR A 77 3.29 -0.43 10.01
CA TYR A 77 2.45 0.45 10.81
C TYR A 77 0.97 0.03 10.78
N GLN A 78 0.44 -0.33 9.60
CA GLN A 78 -0.95 -0.79 9.49
C GLN A 78 -1.21 -2.06 10.30
N VAL A 79 -0.29 -3.02 10.26
CA VAL A 79 -0.40 -4.25 11.05
C VAL A 79 -0.42 -3.95 12.55
N ILE A 80 0.51 -3.12 13.04
CA ILE A 80 0.57 -2.73 14.46
C ILE A 80 -0.73 -2.04 14.90
N TYR A 81 -1.25 -1.12 14.07
CA TYR A 81 -2.50 -0.41 14.34
C TYR A 81 -3.68 -1.37 14.45
N LEU A 82 -3.81 -2.31 13.50
CA LEU A 82 -4.90 -3.31 13.50
C LEU A 82 -4.84 -4.24 14.72
N ILE A 83 -3.65 -4.74 15.08
CA ILE A 83 -3.44 -5.57 16.27
C ILE A 83 -3.86 -4.81 17.53
N THR A 84 -3.39 -3.56 17.67
CA THR A 84 -3.69 -2.73 18.84
C THR A 84 -5.20 -2.47 18.97
N CYS A 85 -5.86 -2.10 17.87
CA CYS A 85 -7.31 -1.94 17.84
C CYS A 85 -8.06 -3.25 18.16
N GLY A 86 -7.57 -4.39 17.65
CA GLY A 86 -8.11 -5.73 17.94
C GLY A 86 -8.03 -6.07 19.42
N MET A 87 -6.86 -5.88 20.04
CA MET A 87 -6.64 -6.15 21.47
C MET A 87 -7.53 -5.28 22.36
N VAL A 88 -7.67 -3.98 22.05
CA VAL A 88 -8.55 -3.07 22.80
C VAL A 88 -10.01 -3.53 22.70
N LYS A 89 -10.48 -3.90 21.51
CA LYS A 89 -11.83 -4.43 21.30
C LYS A 89 -12.05 -5.73 22.08
N LEU A 90 -11.08 -6.64 22.07
CA LEU A 90 -11.16 -7.92 22.78
C LEU A 90 -11.22 -7.72 24.30
N LYS A 91 -10.34 -6.89 24.86
CA LYS A 91 -10.34 -6.55 26.30
C LYS A 91 -11.67 -5.94 26.75
N LYS A 92 -12.27 -5.09 25.90
CA LYS A 92 -13.59 -4.51 26.17
C LYS A 92 -14.68 -5.60 26.21
N ARG A 93 -14.68 -6.56 25.27
CA ARG A 93 -15.64 -7.67 25.26
C ARG A 93 -15.52 -8.55 26.51
N ILE A 94 -14.30 -8.92 26.93
CA ILE A 94 -14.07 -9.75 28.12
C ILE A 94 -14.56 -9.06 29.40
N ARG A 95 -14.39 -7.74 29.53
CA ARG A 95 -14.82 -6.99 30.72
C ARG A 95 -16.36 -6.85 30.83
N HIS A 96 -17.09 -7.02 29.73
CA HIS A 96 -18.55 -6.92 29.68
C HIS A 96 -19.25 -8.30 29.63
N SER A 97 -18.50 -9.39 29.82
CA SER A 97 -19.00 -10.76 29.91
C SER A 97 -18.80 -11.31 31.31
#